data_AF-A0A0P4V452-F1
#
_entry.id   AF-A0A0P4V452-F1
#
_cell.length_a   1.000
_cell.length_b   1.000
_cell.length_c   1.000
_cell.angle_alpha   90.00
_cell.angle_beta   90.00
_cell.angle_gamma   90.00
#
_symmetry.space_group_name_H-M   'P 1'
#
loop_
_entity.id
_entity.type
_entity.pdbx_description
1 polymer ?
#
loop_
_entity_poly.entity_id
_entity_poly.type
_entity_poly.pdbx_seq_one_letter_code
_entity_poly.pdbx_strand_id
1 'polypeptide(L)'
;MDNPLFGFIAWLLAIGLGVALVRVAITNIEPYYSLFQGASNDSPWVKNLPVLGWFITQWNTAISAIGAILVWAVVQIFQVLWILIALDRKAKRGALKDARRNGVDANAFGDRRSRKVAKGLNGIPFFFIRWSALLALAAYAFDFVIGIHKYPPARSLQIFFVAISSGITSRIDWGNLWKLLIMMFSFEALLIPFVIVVFWIRARQADSEA
;
A
#
# COMPACT_ATOMS: atom_id res chain seq x y z
N MET A 1 -34.69 15.44 -1.82
CA MET A 1 -34.70 15.55 -3.30
C MET A 1 -33.30 15.28 -3.78
N ASP A 2 -33.01 14.03 -4.14
CA ASP A 2 -31.74 13.62 -4.70
C ASP A 2 -31.63 14.12 -6.14
N ASN A 3 -30.70 15.05 -6.37
CA ASN A 3 -30.44 15.53 -7.72
C ASN A 3 -29.68 14.42 -8.50
N PRO A 4 -30.26 13.86 -9.58
CA PRO A 4 -29.67 12.77 -10.35
C PRO A 4 -28.31 13.16 -10.97
N LEU A 5 -28.10 14.45 -11.22
CA LEU A 5 -26.83 15.00 -11.69
C LEU A 5 -25.69 14.76 -10.69
N PHE A 6 -25.95 14.92 -9.38
CA PHE A 6 -24.95 14.64 -8.35
C PHE A 6 -24.64 13.14 -8.21
N GLY A 7 -25.63 12.27 -8.46
CA GLY A 7 -25.40 10.82 -8.51
C GLY A 7 -24.50 10.42 -9.69
N PHE A 8 -24.77 10.99 -10.87
CA PHE A 8 -23.95 10.78 -12.07
C PHE A 8 -22.51 11.28 -11.89
N ILE A 9 -22.30 12.48 -11.35
CA ILE A 9 -20.97 13.04 -11.07
C ILE A 9 -20.18 12.14 -10.12
N ALA A 10 -20.82 11.62 -9.06
CA ALA A 10 -20.15 10.74 -8.12
C ALA A 10 -19.72 9.41 -8.75
N TRP A 11 -20.55 8.82 -9.62
CA TRP A 11 -20.17 7.63 -10.38
C TRP A 11 -19.01 7.88 -11.34
N LEU A 12 -19.02 9.00 -12.07
CA LEU A 12 -17.90 9.40 -12.92
C LEU A 12 -16.61 9.55 -12.09
N LEU A 13 -16.71 10.18 -10.93
CA LEU A 13 -15.57 10.37 -10.03
C LEU A 13 -15.07 9.04 -9.45
N ALA A 14 -15.96 8.11 -9.08
CA ALA A 14 -15.60 6.77 -8.64
C ALA A 14 -14.88 5.97 -9.74
N ILE A 15 -15.39 6.00 -10.97
CA ILE A 15 -14.76 5.34 -12.13
C ILE A 15 -13.39 5.97 -12.41
N GLY A 16 -13.31 7.30 -12.45
CA GLY A 16 -12.05 8.02 -12.68
C GLY A 16 -10.98 7.70 -11.64
N LEU A 17 -11.36 7.71 -10.35
CA LEU A 17 -10.47 7.31 -9.26
C LEU A 17 -10.08 5.82 -9.33
N GLY A 18 -11.00 4.94 -9.72
CA GLY A 18 -10.73 3.52 -9.90
C GLY A 18 -9.70 3.27 -11.01
N VAL A 19 -9.85 3.93 -12.17
CA VAL A 19 -8.88 3.86 -13.27
C VAL A 19 -7.52 4.43 -12.85
N ALA A 20 -7.52 5.56 -12.14
CA ALA A 20 -6.29 6.15 -11.60
C ALA A 20 -5.58 5.22 -10.61
N LEU A 21 -6.32 4.54 -9.74
CA LEU A 21 -5.78 3.54 -8.80
C LEU A 21 -5.12 2.36 -9.53
N VAL A 22 -5.75 1.82 -10.57
CA VAL A 22 -5.15 0.76 -11.38
C VAL A 22 -3.87 1.23 -12.05
N ARG A 23 -3.87 2.46 -12.60
CA ARG A 23 -2.68 3.03 -13.23
C ARG A 23 -1.53 3.24 -12.24
N VAL A 24 -1.84 3.75 -11.05
CA VAL A 24 -0.86 3.92 -9.97
C VAL A 24 -0.33 2.59 -9.50
N ALA A 25 -1.19 1.58 -9.32
CA ALA A 25 -0.75 0.22 -8.95
C ALA A 25 0.27 -0.34 -9.96
N ILE A 26 -0.03 -0.25 -11.26
CA ILE A 26 0.90 -0.71 -12.31
C ILE A 26 2.24 0.03 -12.24
N THR A 27 2.22 1.34 -11.98
CA THR A 27 3.43 2.16 -11.88
C THR A 27 4.25 1.79 -10.63
N ASN A 28 3.58 1.56 -9.50
CA ASN A 28 4.23 1.24 -8.23
C ASN A 28 4.75 -0.20 -8.15
N ILE A 29 4.30 -1.11 -9.02
CA ILE A 29 4.83 -2.48 -9.15
C ILE A 29 6.19 -2.50 -9.88
N GLU A 30 6.47 -1.52 -10.75
CA GLU A 30 7.70 -1.49 -11.58
C GLU A 30 9.01 -1.60 -10.76
N PRO A 31 9.18 -0.87 -9.63
CA PRO A 31 10.36 -0.99 -8.79
C PRO A 31 10.53 -2.40 -8.20
N TYR A 32 9.43 -3.03 -7.77
CA TYR A 32 9.43 -4.39 -7.25
C TYR A 32 9.84 -5.39 -8.33
N TYR A 33 9.33 -5.21 -9.55
CA TYR A 33 9.67 -6.05 -10.70
C TYR A 33 11.17 -6.00 -11.03
N SER A 34 11.79 -4.83 -10.93
CA SER A 34 13.23 -4.69 -11.17
C SER A 34 14.13 -5.44 -10.18
N LEU A 35 13.65 -5.66 -8.95
CA LEU A 35 14.37 -6.48 -7.96
C LEU A 35 14.35 -7.96 -8.32
N PHE A 36 13.22 -8.46 -8.85
CA PHE A 36 13.09 -9.85 -9.25
C PHE A 36 13.83 -10.16 -10.56
N GLN A 37 13.90 -9.21 -11.49
CA GLN A 37 14.71 -9.37 -12.71
C GLN A 37 16.21 -9.52 -12.42
N GLY A 38 16.73 -8.84 -11.39
CA GLY A 38 18.13 -8.97 -10.98
C GLY A 38 18.46 -10.36 -10.39
N ALA A 39 17.46 -11.09 -9.91
CA ALA A 39 17.62 -12.44 -9.37
C ALA A 39 17.57 -13.53 -10.46
N SER A 40 16.88 -13.27 -11.58
CA SER A 40 16.78 -14.18 -12.73
C SER A 40 17.94 -14.01 -13.72
N ASN A 41 19.19 -14.11 -13.25
CA ASN A 41 20.37 -14.12 -14.11
C ASN A 41 20.44 -15.45 -14.89
N ASP A 42 19.59 -15.58 -15.90
CA ASP A 42 19.64 -16.68 -16.84
C ASP A 42 21.02 -16.71 -17.50
N SER A 43 21.62 -17.90 -17.56
CA SER A 43 22.90 -18.09 -18.23
C SER A 43 22.80 -17.64 -19.69
N PRO A 44 23.77 -16.87 -20.22
CA PRO A 44 23.69 -16.24 -21.54
C PRO A 44 23.39 -17.21 -22.70
N TRP A 45 23.78 -18.48 -22.56
CA TRP A 45 23.55 -19.51 -23.57
C TRP A 45 22.08 -19.88 -23.77
N VAL A 46 21.24 -19.75 -22.74
CA VAL A 46 19.79 -20.06 -22.82
C VAL A 46 19.05 -19.03 -23.69
N LYS A 47 19.54 -17.78 -23.71
CA LYS A 47 18.98 -16.67 -24.49
C LYS A 47 19.30 -16.76 -25.98
N ASN A 48 20.27 -17.59 -26.38
CA ASN A 48 20.67 -17.75 -27.77
C ASN A 48 19.84 -18.79 -28.54
N LEU A 49 18.92 -19.50 -27.86
CA LEU A 49 17.98 -20.41 -28.52
C LEU A 49 16.76 -19.60 -29.02
N PRO A 50 16.47 -19.57 -30.34
CA PRO A 50 15.51 -18.62 -30.92
C PRO A 50 14.07 -18.80 -30.42
N VAL A 51 13.63 -20.05 -30.23
CA VAL A 51 12.27 -20.35 -29.73
C VAL A 51 12.30 -20.64 -28.24
N LEU A 52 13.18 -21.54 -27.79
CA LEU A 52 13.27 -21.94 -26.39
C LEU A 52 13.68 -20.78 -25.47
N GLY A 53 14.64 -19.95 -25.92
CA GLY A 53 15.10 -18.78 -25.19
C GLY A 53 14.04 -17.69 -25.09
N TRP A 54 13.25 -17.47 -26.15
CA TRP A 54 12.10 -16.57 -26.10
C TRP A 54 11.04 -17.06 -25.09
N PHE A 55 10.68 -18.34 -25.12
CA PHE A 55 9.72 -18.89 -24.14
C PHE A 55 10.22 -18.80 -22.69
N ILE A 56 11.48 -19.13 -22.44
CA ILE A 56 12.07 -19.07 -21.08
C ILE A 56 12.15 -17.62 -20.59
N THR A 57 12.54 -16.67 -21.44
CA THR A 57 12.59 -15.25 -21.05
C THR A 57 11.20 -14.68 -20.77
N GLN A 58 10.18 -15.04 -21.55
CA GLN A 58 8.79 -14.65 -21.25
C GLN A 58 8.28 -15.29 -19.96
N TRP A 59 8.61 -16.56 -19.73
CA TRP A 59 8.23 -17.27 -18.50
C TRP A 59 8.88 -16.65 -17.25
N ASN A 60 10.17 -16.33 -17.32
CA ASN A 60 10.89 -15.64 -16.23
C ASN A 60 10.36 -14.22 -15.99
N THR A 61 9.98 -13.53 -17.06
CA THR A 61 9.31 -12.21 -16.98
C THR A 61 7.97 -12.35 -16.25
N ALA A 62 7.15 -13.35 -16.59
CA ALA A 62 5.87 -13.58 -15.94
C ALA A 62 6.03 -13.95 -14.46
N ILE A 63 6.97 -14.84 -14.11
CA ILE A 63 7.26 -15.20 -12.71
C ILE A 63 7.70 -13.97 -11.91
N SER A 64 8.62 -13.17 -12.47
CA SER A 64 9.11 -11.95 -11.82
C SER A 64 7.99 -10.93 -11.60
N ALA A 65 7.05 -10.82 -12.55
CA ALA A 65 5.88 -9.95 -12.42
C ALA A 65 4.92 -10.45 -11.32
N ILE A 66 4.65 -11.75 -11.26
CA ILE A 66 3.82 -12.36 -10.20
C ILE A 66 4.47 -12.14 -8.82
N GLY A 67 5.78 -12.39 -8.70
CA GLY A 67 6.53 -12.15 -7.46
C GLY A 67 6.47 -10.68 -7.01
N ALA A 68 6.65 -9.75 -7.96
CA ALA A 68 6.54 -8.32 -7.70
C ALA A 68 5.15 -7.91 -7.21
N ILE A 69 4.09 -8.40 -7.87
CA ILE A 69 2.70 -8.15 -7.48
C ILE A 69 2.42 -8.69 -6.08
N LEU A 70 2.87 -9.90 -5.75
CA LEU A 70 2.62 -10.53 -4.45
C LEU A 70 3.30 -9.75 -3.31
N VAL A 71 4.57 -9.36 -3.48
CA VAL A 71 5.28 -8.58 -2.46
C VAL A 71 4.66 -7.20 -2.32
N TRP A 72 4.43 -6.50 -3.44
CA TRP A 72 3.80 -5.18 -3.42
C TRP A 72 2.41 -5.21 -2.76
N ALA A 73 1.58 -6.21 -3.07
CA ALA A 73 0.26 -6.36 -2.48
C ALA A 73 0.33 -6.53 -0.95
N VAL A 74 1.29 -7.30 -0.42
CA VAL A 74 1.47 -7.47 1.03
C VAL A 74 1.88 -6.15 1.70
N VAL A 75 2.83 -5.43 1.11
CA VAL A 75 3.27 -4.11 1.61
C VAL A 75 2.08 -3.14 1.62
N GLN A 76 1.35 -3.07 0.51
CA GLN A 76 0.21 -2.18 0.34
C GLN A 76 -0.92 -2.51 1.31
N ILE A 77 -1.20 -3.80 1.56
CA ILE A 77 -2.17 -4.23 2.57
C ILE A 77 -1.77 -3.68 3.94
N PHE A 78 -0.50 -3.77 4.35
CA PHE A 78 -0.07 -3.26 5.64
C PHE A 78 -0.15 -1.73 5.75
N GLN A 79 0.19 -1.00 4.69
CA GLN A 79 0.04 0.46 4.64
C GLN A 79 -1.45 0.88 4.75
N VAL A 80 -2.33 0.21 4.00
CA VAL A 80 -3.77 0.54 3.95
C VAL A 80 -4.51 0.08 5.21
N LEU A 81 -4.08 -1.00 5.84
CA LEU A 81 -4.75 -1.58 7.01
C LEU A 81 -4.89 -0.57 8.16
N TRP A 82 -3.85 0.21 8.44
CA TRP A 82 -3.91 1.27 9.45
C TRP A 82 -4.99 2.32 9.11
N ILE A 83 -5.07 2.73 7.84
CA ILE A 83 -6.04 3.73 7.36
C ILE A 83 -7.47 3.20 7.50
N LEU A 84 -7.71 1.94 7.12
CA LEU A 84 -9.02 1.31 7.26
C LEU A 84 -9.44 1.20 8.74
N ILE A 85 -8.51 0.83 9.62
CA ILE A 85 -8.75 0.81 11.08
C ILE A 85 -9.01 2.23 11.62
N ALA A 86 -8.31 3.24 11.09
CA ALA A 86 -8.50 4.62 11.49
C ALA A 86 -9.88 5.17 11.09
N LEU A 87 -10.40 4.76 9.92
CA LEU A 87 -11.70 5.18 9.39
C LEU A 87 -12.88 4.37 9.96
N ASP A 88 -12.67 3.13 10.40
CA ASP A 88 -13.74 2.32 10.97
C ASP A 88 -14.05 2.67 12.44
N ARG A 89 -15.11 3.46 12.64
CA ARG A 89 -15.67 3.80 13.96
C ARG A 89 -16.14 2.56 14.75
N LYS A 90 -16.55 1.47 14.09
CA LYS A 90 -16.98 0.23 14.75
C LYS A 90 -15.78 -0.59 15.24
N ALA A 91 -14.69 -0.65 14.46
CA ALA A 91 -13.43 -1.25 14.92
C ALA A 91 -12.85 -0.53 16.14
N LYS A 92 -12.85 0.81 16.14
CA LYS A 92 -12.44 1.61 17.31
C LYS A 92 -13.33 1.39 18.53
N ARG A 93 -14.66 1.37 18.36
CA ARG A 93 -15.61 1.07 19.45
C ARG A 93 -15.47 -0.35 19.99
N GLY A 94 -15.22 -1.33 19.12
CA GLY A 94 -14.94 -2.72 19.51
C GLY A 94 -13.68 -2.84 20.35
N ALA A 95 -12.58 -2.24 19.88
CA ALA A 95 -11.30 -2.21 20.61
C ALA A 95 -11.40 -1.47 21.96
N LEU A 96 -12.12 -0.33 22.03
CA LEU A 96 -12.37 0.42 23.27
C LEU A 96 -13.27 -0.35 24.26
N LYS A 97 -14.26 -1.08 23.76
CA LYS A 97 -15.16 -1.91 24.58
C LYS A 97 -14.43 -3.12 25.17
N ASP A 98 -13.53 -3.74 24.40
CA ASP A 98 -12.67 -4.83 24.87
C ASP A 98 -11.57 -4.36 25.85
N ALA A 99 -11.01 -3.16 25.65
CA ALA A 99 -10.08 -2.56 26.61
C ALA A 99 -10.76 -2.27 27.96
N ARG A 100 -11.99 -1.71 27.94
CA ARG A 100 -12.77 -1.44 29.16
C ARG A 100 -13.26 -2.71 29.87
N ARG A 101 -13.66 -3.76 29.13
CA ARG A 101 -14.21 -4.98 29.71
C ARG A 101 -13.16 -5.87 30.39
N ASN A 102 -11.90 -5.76 29.96
CA ASN A 102 -10.82 -6.60 30.48
C ASN A 102 -9.98 -5.92 31.57
N GLY A 103 -10.24 -4.65 31.93
CA GLY A 103 -9.47 -3.93 32.95
C GLY A 103 -7.97 -3.83 32.65
N VAL A 104 -7.60 -3.97 31.37
CA VAL A 104 -6.22 -3.94 30.92
C VAL A 104 -5.88 -2.50 30.62
N ASP A 105 -5.04 -1.93 31.47
CA ASP A 105 -4.40 -0.64 31.20
C ASP A 105 -3.75 -0.72 29.81
N ALA A 106 -3.92 0.31 28.97
CA ALA A 106 -3.43 0.29 27.59
C ALA A 106 -1.89 0.10 27.50
N ASN A 107 -1.21 0.21 28.65
CA ASN A 107 0.22 0.04 28.86
C ASN A 107 0.63 -1.31 29.50
N ALA A 108 -0.30 -2.19 29.88
CA ALA A 108 0.02 -3.48 30.51
C ALA A 108 0.24 -4.57 29.46
N PHE A 109 1.51 -4.73 29.08
CA PHE A 109 1.97 -5.70 28.09
C PHE A 109 1.95 -7.13 28.63
N GLY A 110 1.35 -8.03 27.85
CA GLY A 110 1.65 -9.46 27.88
C GLY A 110 0.63 -10.28 28.66
N ASP A 111 -0.48 -10.67 28.02
CA ASP A 111 -1.19 -11.85 28.55
C ASP A 111 -1.89 -12.71 27.48
N ARG A 112 -1.69 -14.03 27.63
CA ARG A 112 -2.14 -15.11 26.73
C ARG A 112 -3.67 -15.20 26.60
N ARG A 113 -4.41 -14.53 27.48
CA ARG A 113 -5.89 -14.52 27.52
C ARG A 113 -6.53 -13.79 26.34
N SER A 114 -5.84 -12.83 25.73
CA SER A 114 -6.30 -12.07 24.56
C SER A 114 -6.54 -12.92 23.31
N ARG A 115 -5.92 -14.10 23.20
CA ARG A 115 -6.07 -15.00 22.04
C ARG A 115 -7.40 -15.76 21.99
N LYS A 116 -8.09 -16.00 23.12
CA LYS A 116 -9.34 -16.77 23.13
C LYS A 116 -10.57 -15.94 22.76
N VAL A 117 -10.54 -14.62 22.98
CA VAL A 117 -11.67 -13.72 22.71
C VAL A 117 -11.75 -13.32 21.22
N ALA A 118 -10.63 -13.38 20.49
CA ALA A 118 -10.57 -13.11 19.05
C ALA A 118 -11.35 -14.13 18.18
N LYS A 119 -11.86 -15.22 18.75
CA LYS A 119 -12.58 -16.26 18.01
C LYS A 119 -14.10 -16.01 17.87
N GLY A 120 -14.64 -14.95 18.49
CA GLY A 120 -16.08 -14.76 18.64
C GLY A 120 -16.73 -13.63 17.86
N LEU A 121 -15.99 -12.73 17.21
CA LEU A 121 -16.57 -11.56 16.55
C LEU A 121 -15.92 -11.32 15.20
N ASN A 122 -16.76 -11.31 14.15
CA ASN A 122 -16.44 -10.85 12.80
C ASN A 122 -15.78 -9.47 12.87
N GLY A 123 -14.46 -9.40 12.72
CA GLY A 123 -13.70 -8.16 12.79
C GLY A 123 -12.22 -8.45 12.90
N ILE A 124 -11.44 -7.70 12.13
CA ILE A 124 -9.98 -7.75 12.01
C ILE A 124 -9.31 -8.18 13.34
N PRO A 125 -8.46 -9.23 13.35
CA PRO A 125 -7.87 -9.75 14.58
C PRO A 125 -7.20 -8.64 15.41
N PHE A 126 -7.43 -8.63 16.72
CA PHE A 126 -6.91 -7.60 17.64
C PHE A 126 -5.40 -7.34 17.50
N PHE A 127 -4.63 -8.35 17.09
CA PHE A 127 -3.21 -8.22 16.75
C PHE A 127 -2.96 -7.16 15.68
N PHE A 128 -3.73 -7.15 14.60
CA PHE A 128 -3.61 -6.18 13.52
C PHE A 128 -3.98 -4.77 13.99
N ILE A 129 -4.97 -4.63 14.87
CA ILE A 129 -5.31 -3.32 15.45
C ILE A 129 -4.16 -2.78 16.29
N ARG A 130 -3.60 -3.63 17.17
CA ARG A 130 -2.50 -3.26 18.08
C ARG A 130 -1.19 -2.90 17.38
N TRP A 131 -0.83 -3.63 16.33
CA TRP A 131 0.45 -3.45 15.64
C TRP A 131 0.32 -2.74 14.28
N SER A 132 -0.88 -2.35 13.87
CA SER A 132 -1.14 -1.72 12.56
C SER A 132 -0.23 -0.54 12.28
N ALA A 133 -0.03 0.37 13.23
CA ALA A 133 0.86 1.52 13.05
C ALA A 133 2.32 1.10 12.82
N LEU A 134 2.80 0.10 13.56
CA LEU A 134 4.18 -0.40 13.43
C LEU A 134 4.36 -1.21 12.13
N LEU A 135 3.36 -2.02 11.76
CA LEU A 135 3.34 -2.76 10.50
C LEU A 135 3.28 -1.82 9.30
N ALA A 136 2.49 -0.74 9.38
CA ALA A 136 2.46 0.31 8.36
C ALA A 136 3.81 1.03 8.27
N LEU A 137 4.42 1.39 9.41
CA LEU A 137 5.75 2.01 9.43
C LEU A 137 6.81 1.09 8.82
N ALA A 138 6.80 -0.20 9.16
CA ALA A 138 7.71 -1.19 8.59
C ALA A 138 7.50 -1.36 7.08
N ALA A 139 6.24 -1.36 6.63
CA ALA A 139 5.89 -1.40 5.21
C ALA A 139 6.36 -0.14 4.47
N TYR A 140 6.17 1.06 5.02
CA TYR A 140 6.72 2.30 4.46
C TYR A 140 8.24 2.30 4.40
N ALA A 141 8.91 1.79 5.45
CA ALA A 141 10.37 1.69 5.44
C ALA A 141 10.86 0.73 4.35
N PHE A 142 10.18 -0.41 4.19
CA PHE A 142 10.50 -1.38 3.14
C PHE A 142 10.26 -0.79 1.74
N ASP A 143 9.12 -0.13 1.53
CA ASP A 143 8.77 0.52 0.27
C ASP A 143 9.75 1.66 -0.07
N PHE A 144 10.19 2.42 0.93
CA PHE A 144 11.22 3.46 0.80
C PHE A 144 12.58 2.87 0.38
N VAL A 145 12.99 1.74 0.96
CA VAL A 145 14.24 1.05 0.59
C VAL A 145 14.20 0.63 -0.87
N ILE A 146 13.10 0.00 -1.31
CA ILE A 146 12.89 -0.41 -2.70
C ILE A 146 12.88 0.82 -3.62
N GLY A 147 12.15 1.87 -3.22
CA GLY A 147 12.06 3.12 -3.95
C GLY A 147 13.41 3.79 -4.15
N ILE A 148 14.26 3.84 -3.13
CA ILE A 148 15.61 4.42 -3.23
C ILE A 148 16.47 3.65 -4.23
N HIS A 149 16.36 2.33 -4.26
CA HIS A 149 17.13 1.52 -5.20
C HIS A 149 16.78 1.83 -6.66
N LYS A 150 15.50 2.11 -6.95
CA LYS A 150 15.02 2.42 -8.30
C LYS A 150 15.12 3.90 -8.66
N TYR A 151 14.81 4.79 -7.71
CA TYR A 151 14.78 6.24 -7.85
C TYR A 151 15.69 6.89 -6.80
N PRO A 152 17.03 6.78 -6.96
CA PRO A 152 17.95 7.36 -6.00
C PRO A 152 17.84 8.91 -6.01
N PRO A 153 17.57 9.55 -4.85
CA PRO A 153 17.38 11.01 -4.78
C PRO A 153 18.70 11.79 -4.89
N ALA A 154 19.85 11.10 -4.78
CA ALA A 154 21.18 11.62 -5.05
C ALA A 154 22.12 10.47 -5.43
N ARG A 155 23.35 10.77 -5.83
CA ARG A 155 24.37 9.75 -6.17
C ARG A 155 24.61 8.73 -5.04
N SER A 156 24.44 9.16 -3.79
CA SER A 156 24.41 8.27 -2.62
C SER A 156 23.52 8.86 -1.53
N LEU A 157 22.97 8.00 -0.65
CA LEU A 157 22.19 8.46 0.49
C LEU A 157 22.99 9.36 1.43
N GLN A 158 24.29 9.10 1.57
CA GLN A 158 25.18 9.96 2.36
C GLN A 158 25.26 11.37 1.77
N ILE A 159 25.38 11.48 0.44
CA ILE A 159 25.38 12.78 -0.25
C ILE A 159 24.03 13.48 -0.09
N PHE A 160 22.92 12.73 -0.10
CA PHE A 160 21.59 13.28 0.14
C PHE A 160 21.46 13.89 1.54
N PHE A 161 21.86 13.17 2.60
CA PHE A 161 21.81 13.69 3.96
C PHE A 161 22.76 14.88 4.18
N VAL A 162 23.95 14.84 3.58
CA VAL A 162 24.90 15.95 3.62
C VAL A 162 24.36 17.16 2.85
N ALA A 163 23.71 16.96 1.70
CA ALA A 163 23.08 18.03 0.93
C ALA A 163 21.95 18.71 1.70
N ILE A 164 21.14 17.93 2.43
CA ILE A 164 20.10 18.47 3.31
C ILE A 164 20.71 19.25 4.48
N SER A 165 21.70 18.67 5.17
CA SER A 165 22.30 19.30 6.36
C SER A 165 23.10 20.57 6.03
N SER A 166 23.70 20.63 4.84
CA SER A 166 24.44 21.79 4.34
C SER A 166 23.57 22.81 3.59
N GLY A 167 22.29 22.50 3.33
CA GLY A 167 21.40 23.34 2.55
C GLY A 167 21.72 23.41 1.05
N ILE A 168 22.64 22.57 0.55
CA ILE A 168 23.06 22.56 -0.85
C ILE A 168 22.13 21.65 -1.66
N THR A 169 21.03 22.22 -2.14
CA THR A 169 19.97 21.49 -2.88
C THR A 169 20.34 21.12 -4.32
N SER A 170 21.43 21.65 -4.87
CA SER A 170 21.89 21.36 -6.24
C SER A 170 22.37 19.93 -6.46
N ARG A 171 22.64 19.19 -5.38
CA ARG A 171 23.07 17.79 -5.41
C ARG A 171 21.91 16.80 -5.31
N ILE A 172 20.69 17.30 -5.14
CA ILE A 172 19.47 16.49 -5.03
C ILE A 172 18.81 16.42 -6.40
N ASP A 173 18.56 15.20 -6.86
CA ASP A 173 17.70 14.96 -8.02
C ASP A 173 16.24 15.04 -7.59
N TRP A 174 15.68 16.23 -7.71
CA TRP A 174 14.28 16.51 -7.37
C TRP A 174 13.29 15.68 -8.20
N GLY A 175 13.67 15.26 -9.42
CA GLY A 175 12.84 14.41 -10.27
C GLY A 175 12.70 13.01 -9.68
N ASN A 176 13.81 12.40 -9.26
CA ASN A 176 13.78 11.10 -8.60
C ASN A 176 13.15 11.17 -7.20
N LEU A 177 13.40 12.25 -6.46
CA LEU A 177 12.76 12.47 -5.17
C LEU A 177 11.23 12.53 -5.32
N TRP A 178 10.72 13.22 -6.35
CA TRP A 178 9.28 13.24 -6.59
C TRP A 178 8.72 11.88 -6.98
N LYS A 179 9.42 11.13 -7.84
CA LYS A 179 9.01 9.76 -8.20
C LYS A 179 8.97 8.84 -6.97
N LEU A 180 9.93 8.98 -6.06
CA LEU A 180 9.97 8.25 -4.79
C LEU A 180 8.75 8.58 -3.92
N LEU A 181 8.45 9.86 -3.73
CA LEU A 181 7.31 10.29 -2.92
C LEU A 181 5.97 9.89 -3.55
N ILE A 182 5.85 10.01 -4.87
CA ILE A 182 4.68 9.54 -5.62
C ILE A 182 4.53 8.03 -5.42
N MET A 183 5.59 7.24 -5.59
CA MET A 183 5.54 5.79 -5.38
C MET A 183 5.03 5.43 -3.98
N MET A 184 5.54 6.09 -2.94
CA MET A 184 5.22 5.77 -1.55
C MET A 184 3.80 6.17 -1.10
N PHE A 185 3.22 7.24 -1.66
CA PHE A 185 1.98 7.82 -1.11
C PHE A 185 0.82 7.90 -2.10
N SER A 186 1.07 7.73 -3.40
CA SER A 186 0.05 7.91 -4.43
C SER A 186 -1.10 6.91 -4.31
N PHE A 187 -0.83 5.68 -3.88
CA PHE A 187 -1.86 4.66 -3.78
C PHE A 187 -2.85 4.99 -2.66
N GLU A 188 -2.38 5.34 -1.46
CA GLU A 188 -3.26 5.71 -0.35
C GLU A 188 -3.96 7.04 -0.60
N ALA A 189 -3.26 8.01 -1.19
CA ALA A 189 -3.81 9.31 -1.55
C ALA A 189 -5.01 9.19 -2.51
N LEU A 190 -5.02 8.17 -3.38
CA LEU A 190 -6.15 7.87 -4.26
C LEU A 190 -7.18 6.90 -3.64
N LEU A 191 -6.72 5.95 -2.82
CA LEU A 191 -7.59 4.93 -2.24
C LEU A 191 -8.56 5.54 -1.22
N ILE A 192 -8.09 6.47 -0.38
CA ILE A 192 -8.93 7.14 0.61
C ILE A 192 -10.13 7.84 -0.03
N PRO A 193 -9.96 8.78 -0.99
CA PRO A 193 -11.10 9.44 -1.62
C PRO A 193 -11.96 8.45 -2.42
N PHE A 194 -11.37 7.44 -3.06
CA PHE A 194 -12.13 6.40 -3.76
C PHE A 194 -13.09 5.67 -2.81
N VAL A 195 -12.59 5.21 -1.67
CA VAL A 195 -13.39 4.53 -0.64
C VAL A 195 -14.50 5.44 -0.11
N ILE A 196 -14.20 6.71 0.18
CA ILE A 196 -15.19 7.69 0.66
C ILE A 196 -16.33 7.87 -0.36
N VAL A 197 -15.99 8.03 -1.64
CA VAL A 197 -16.97 8.26 -2.71
C VAL A 197 -17.84 7.03 -2.91
N VAL A 198 -17.27 5.83 -2.91
CA VAL A 198 -18.03 4.57 -3.01
C VAL A 198 -18.99 4.40 -1.83
N PHE A 199 -18.53 4.68 -0.59
CA PHE A 199 -19.41 4.63 0.57
C PHE A 199 -20.55 5.65 0.49
N TRP A 200 -20.28 6.85 -0.01
CA TRP A 200 -21.29 7.88 -0.20
C TRP A 200 -22.35 7.48 -1.24
N ILE A 201 -21.93 6.91 -2.37
CA ILE A 201 -22.85 6.38 -3.40
C ILE A 201 -23.76 5.30 -2.79
N ARG A 202 -23.17 4.35 -2.04
CA ARG A 202 -23.93 3.27 -1.40
C ARG A 202 -24.92 3.77 -0.35
N ALA A 203 -24.52 4.76 0.46
CA ALA A 203 -25.41 5.37 1.45
C ALA A 203 -26.64 6.02 0.79
N ARG A 204 -26.44 6.73 -0.33
CA ARG A 204 -27.56 7.34 -1.08
C ARG A 204 -28.50 6.31 -1.70
N GLN A 205 -27.96 5.19 -2.19
CA GLN A 205 -28.80 4.11 -2.73
C GLN A 205 -29.69 3.50 -1.62
N ALA A 206 -29.12 3.28 -0.43
CA ALA A 206 -29.89 2.77 0.71
C ALA A 206 -31.00 3.74 1.15
N ASP A 207 -30.74 5.05 1.14
CA ASP A 207 -31.75 6.07 1.47
C ASP A 207 -32.86 6.19 0.41
N SER A 208 -32.59 5.82 -0.86
CA SER A 208 -33.58 5.82 -1.93
C SER A 208 -34.48 4.58 -1.98
N GLU A 209 -34.08 3.50 -1.29
CA GLU A 209 -34.82 2.24 -1.18
C GLU A 209 -35.69 2.16 0.09
N ALA A 210 -35.55 3.12 1.02
CA ALA A 210 -36.29 3.23 2.28
C ALA A 210 -37.49 4.19 2.18
#